data_AF-C3YRZ7-F1
#
_entry.id   AF-C3YRZ7-F1
#
_cell.length_a   1.000
_cell.length_b   1.000
_cell.length_c   1.000
_cell.angle_alpha   90.00
_cell.angle_beta   90.00
_cell.angle_gamma   90.00
#
_symmetry.space_group_name_H-M   'P 1'
#
loop_
_entity.id
_entity.type
_entity.pdbx_description
1 polymer ?
#
loop_
_entity_poly.entity_id
_entity_poly.type
_entity_poly.pdbx_seq_one_letter_code
_entity_poly.pdbx_strand_id
1 'polypeptide(L)'
;MLVALDENGKEHNPDGHPNIIKLFGVITKSTPKCILLEYAAKGDLLQLLKQQTGNNVACLLGSFLRYAVHISRALKELRRLRIAHGDVAARNVLIS
;
A
#
# COMPACT_ATOMS: atom_id res chain seq x y z
N MET A 1 5.93 -4.58 -5.96
CA MET A 1 4.53 -4.12 -5.97
C MET A 1 4.28 -3.41 -4.64
N LEU A 2 3.35 -2.46 -4.56
CA LEU A 2 3.10 -1.70 -3.33
C LEU A 2 1.61 -1.78 -3.00
N VAL A 3 1.30 -1.96 -1.72
CA VAL A 3 -0.08 -2.01 -1.22
C VAL A 3 -0.50 -0.60 -0.83
N ALA A 4 -1.71 -0.19 -1.21
CA ALA A 4 -2.26 1.11 -0.84
C ALA A 4 -3.21 0.98 0.37
N LEU A 5 -3.04 1.88 1.34
CA LEU A 5 -3.97 2.10 2.44
C LEU A 5 -4.64 3.47 2.26
N ASP A 6 -5.93 3.49 1.97
CA ASP A 6 -6.75 4.70 2.05
C ASP A 6 -7.38 4.78 3.45
N GLU A 7 -7.15 5.89 4.17
CA GLU A 7 -7.77 6.13 5.47
C GLU A 7 -9.16 6.76 5.39
N ASN A 8 -9.54 7.33 4.24
CA ASN A 8 -10.77 8.11 4.06
C ASN A 8 -11.92 7.33 3.40
N GLY A 9 -11.74 6.04 3.11
CA GLY A 9 -12.80 5.18 2.57
C GLY A 9 -13.34 5.62 1.21
N LYS A 10 -12.58 6.45 0.47
CA LYS A 10 -12.94 6.89 -0.86
C LYS A 10 -12.40 5.87 -1.85
N GLU A 11 -13.28 4.98 -2.30
CA GLU A 11 -13.04 4.11 -3.46
C GLU A 11 -12.98 4.96 -4.75
N HIS A 12 -11.97 5.80 -4.89
CA HIS A 12 -11.68 6.50 -6.14
C HIS A 12 -10.67 5.68 -6.93
N ASN A 13 -11.14 4.65 -7.62
CA ASN A 13 -10.38 4.10 -8.75
C ASN A 13 -11.30 3.50 -9.82
N PRO A 14 -11.57 4.20 -10.93
CA PRO A 14 -12.36 3.66 -12.04
C PRO A 14 -11.63 2.55 -12.83
N ASP A 15 -10.30 2.43 -12.71
CA ASP A 15 -9.48 1.57 -13.58
C ASP A 15 -8.59 0.56 -12.83
N GLY A 16 -8.74 0.37 -11.51
CA GLY A 16 -7.86 -0.50 -10.73
C GLY A 16 -8.37 -0.87 -9.34
N HIS A 17 -7.65 -1.73 -8.63
CA HIS A 17 -8.04 -2.19 -7.29
C HIS A 17 -7.62 -1.16 -6.22
N PRO A 18 -8.51 -0.75 -5.30
CA PRO A 18 -8.27 0.37 -4.37
C PRO A 18 -7.11 0.14 -3.37
N ASN A 19 -6.70 -1.11 -3.15
CA ASN A 19 -5.59 -1.45 -2.26
C ASN A 19 -4.26 -1.77 -2.96
N ILE A 20 -4.12 -1.46 -4.25
CA ILE A 20 -2.88 -1.67 -5.01
C ILE A 20 -2.47 -0.32 -5.61
N ILE A 21 -1.23 0.11 -5.31
CA ILE A 21 -0.65 1.33 -5.90
C ILE A 21 -0.57 1.18 -7.42
N LYS A 22 -1.12 2.15 -8.15
CA LYS A 22 -1.14 2.11 -9.62
C LYS A 22 0.27 2.28 -10.19
N LEU A 23 0.60 1.44 -11.17
CA LEU A 23 1.77 1.61 -12.04
C LEU A 23 1.35 2.37 -13.29
N PHE A 24 1.87 3.58 -13.48
CA PHE A 24 1.59 4.39 -14.67
C PHE A 24 2.51 4.03 -15.83
N GLY A 25 3.75 3.63 -15.56
CA GLY A 25 4.68 3.24 -16.61
C GLY A 25 6.10 3.02 -16.12
N VAL A 26 6.97 2.63 -17.06
CA VAL A 26 8.39 2.41 -16.84
C VAL A 26 9.22 3.15 -17.88
N ILE A 27 10.32 3.77 -17.45
CA ILE A 27 11.30 4.42 -18.31
C ILE A 27 12.52 3.52 -18.36
N THR A 28 12.70 2.83 -19.49
CA THR A 28 13.74 1.81 -19.67
C THR A 28 14.91 2.25 -20.54
N LYS A 29 14.72 3.30 -21.35
CA LYS A 29 15.71 3.83 -22.29
C LYS A 29 16.64 4.88 -21.65
N SER A 30 16.30 5.40 -20.49
CA SER A 30 17.15 6.33 -19.72
C SER A 30 18.06 5.58 -18.75
N THR A 31 19.15 6.23 -18.36
CA THR A 31 19.98 5.84 -17.22
C THR A 31 19.93 6.99 -16.20
N PRO A 32 19.36 6.78 -15.00
CA PRO A 32 18.81 5.53 -14.47
C PRO A 32 17.47 5.12 -15.09
N LYS A 33 17.12 3.84 -14.94
CA LYS A 33 15.78 3.33 -15.25
C LYS A 33 14.82 3.77 -14.15
N CYS A 34 13.60 4.15 -14.52
CA CYS A 34 12.62 4.68 -13.57
C CYS A 34 11.29 3.94 -13.66
N ILE A 35 10.55 3.92 -12.55
CA ILE A 35 9.18 3.39 -12.46
C ILE A 35 8.30 4.55 -11.99
N LEU A 36 7.21 4.81 -12.70
CA LEU A 36 6.26 5.87 -12.36
C LEU A 36 5.04 5.25 -11.68
N LEU A 37 4.79 5.63 -10.43
CA LEU A 37 3.75 5.06 -9.57
C LEU A 37 2.81 6.16 -9.06
N GLU A 38 1.63 5.75 -8.61
CA GLU A 38 0.75 6.59 -7.80
C GLU A 38 1.47 7.10 -6.55
N TYR A 39 1.26 8.39 -6.24
CA TYR A 39 1.87 9.04 -5.10
C TYR A 39 1.00 8.85 -3.85
N ALA A 40 1.59 8.25 -2.82
CA ALA A 40 0.98 8.07 -1.51
C ALA A 40 1.58 9.09 -0.53
N ALA A 41 0.80 10.11 -0.17
CA ALA A 41 1.32 11.31 0.49
C ALA A 41 1.75 11.10 1.94
N LYS A 42 1.26 10.06 2.62
CA LYS A 42 1.51 9.81 4.06
C LYS A 42 2.67 8.85 4.32
N GLY A 43 3.38 8.43 3.26
CA GLY A 43 4.55 7.55 3.38
C GLY A 43 4.16 6.08 3.58
N ASP A 44 4.99 5.33 4.29
CA ASP A 44 4.82 3.89 4.48
C ASP A 44 4.36 3.50 5.90
N LEU A 45 3.77 2.31 6.00
CA LEU A 45 3.25 1.75 7.25
C LEU A 45 4.36 1.51 8.28
N LEU A 46 5.60 1.22 7.87
CA LEU A 46 6.69 1.03 8.81
C LEU A 46 7.03 2.33 9.55
N GLN A 47 7.07 3.46 8.84
CA GLN A 47 7.26 4.77 9.46
C GLN A 47 6.11 5.11 10.41
N LEU A 48 4.86 4.88 9.97
CA LEU A 48 3.68 5.10 10.82
C LEU A 48 3.77 4.26 12.10
N LEU A 49 4.07 2.97 12.02
CA LEU A 49 4.15 2.10 13.18
C LEU A 49 5.24 2.54 14.17
N LYS A 50 6.39 3.01 13.69
CA LYS A 50 7.47 3.54 14.53
C LYS A 50 7.06 4.79 15.30
N GLN A 51 6.22 5.65 14.71
CA GLN A 51 5.70 6.84 15.39
C GLN A 51 4.70 6.51 16.51
N GLN A 52 4.08 5.32 16.47
CA GLN A 52 3.05 4.90 17.42
C GLN A 52 3.58 4.09 18.61
N THR A 53 4.89 3.87 18.72
CA THR A 53 5.52 2.96 19.69
C THR A 53 5.34 3.36 21.18
N GLY A 54 4.78 4.54 21.48
CA GLY A 54 4.46 5.00 22.84
C GLY A 54 2.97 5.10 23.16
N ASN A 55 2.09 4.77 22.22
CA ASN A 55 0.64 4.96 22.37
C ASN A 55 -0.06 3.71 22.93
N ASN A 56 -1.20 3.90 23.59
CA ASN A 56 -1.97 2.78 24.14
C ASN A 56 -2.47 1.87 23.00
N VAL A 57 -1.96 0.64 22.97
CA VAL A 57 -2.23 -0.38 21.94
C VAL A 57 -3.74 -0.63 21.78
N ALA A 58 -4.51 -0.56 22.86
CA ALA A 58 -5.96 -0.77 22.82
C ALA A 58 -6.68 0.27 21.93
N CYS A 59 -6.20 1.51 21.91
CA CYS A 59 -6.75 2.56 21.05
C CYS A 59 -6.40 2.37 19.56
N LEU A 60 -5.29 1.68 19.27
CA LEU A 60 -4.75 1.51 17.91
C LEU A 60 -5.20 0.21 17.22
N LEU A 61 -5.73 -0.74 17.98
CA LEU A 61 -6.12 -2.06 17.47
C LEU A 61 -7.11 -1.95 16.29
N GLY A 62 -8.07 -1.03 16.35
CA GLY A 62 -9.03 -0.80 15.27
C GLY A 62 -8.36 -0.39 13.95
N SER A 63 -7.35 0.49 14.02
CA SER A 63 -6.57 0.92 12.85
C SER A 63 -5.73 -0.23 12.30
N PHE A 64 -5.08 -1.03 13.16
CA PHE A 64 -4.29 -2.17 12.72
C PHE A 64 -5.14 -3.25 12.03
N LEU A 65 -6.33 -3.53 12.54
CA LEU A 65 -7.27 -4.43 11.87
C LEU A 65 -7.69 -3.90 10.51
N ARG A 66 -7.93 -2.59 10.39
CA ARG A 66 -8.25 -1.95 9.10
C ARG A 66 -7.10 -2.11 8.09
N TYR A 67 -5.86 -1.89 8.53
CA TYR A 67 -4.68 -2.11 7.68
C TYR A 67 -4.57 -3.56 7.22
N ALA A 68 -4.77 -4.53 8.14
CA ALA A 68 -4.75 -5.95 7.82
C ALA A 68 -5.82 -6.34 6.78
N VAL A 69 -7.04 -5.76 6.86
CA VAL A 69 -8.10 -5.97 5.87
C VAL A 69 -7.70 -5.44 4.50
N HIS A 70 -7.14 -4.23 4.42
CA HIS A 70 -6.72 -3.62 3.16
C HIS A 70 -5.58 -4.42 2.50
N ILE A 71 -4.58 -4.82 3.28
CA ILE A 71 -3.49 -5.69 2.82
C ILE A 71 -4.06 -7.03 2.31
N SER A 72 -4.98 -7.63 3.05
CA SER A 72 -5.61 -8.90 2.66
C SER A 72 -6.40 -8.79 1.36
N ARG A 73 -7.10 -7.65 1.13
CA ARG A 73 -7.80 -7.36 -0.12
C ARG A 73 -6.82 -7.22 -1.29
N ALA A 74 -5.71 -6.49 -1.10
CA ALA A 74 -4.65 -6.38 -2.10
C ALA A 74 -4.08 -7.76 -2.47
N LEU A 75 -3.70 -8.58 -1.48
CA LEU A 75 -3.15 -9.93 -1.70
C LEU A 75 -4.16 -10.87 -2.38
N LYS A 76 -5.46 -10.73 -2.07
CA LYS A 76 -6.52 -11.48 -2.76
C LYS A 76 -6.55 -11.13 -4.25
N GLU A 77 -6.43 -9.85 -4.59
CA GLU A 77 -6.43 -9.40 -5.97
C GLU A 77 -5.18 -9.82 -6.73
N LEU A 78 -4.00 -9.73 -6.10
CA LEU A 78 -2.75 -10.24 -6.67
C LEU A 78 -2.84 -11.72 -7.04
N ARG A 79 -3.40 -12.53 -6.14
CA ARG A 79 -3.67 -13.94 -6.39
C ARG A 79 -4.63 -14.14 -7.56
N ARG A 80 -5.69 -13.35 -7.68
CA ARG A 80 -6.63 -13.41 -8.82
C ARG A 80 -5.91 -13.14 -10.14
N LEU A 81 -4.99 -12.19 -10.15
CA LEU A 81 -4.13 -11.85 -11.29
C LEU A 81 -2.95 -12.81 -11.49
N ARG A 82 -2.77 -13.80 -10.62
CA ARG A 82 -1.63 -14.74 -10.59
C ARG A 82 -0.27 -14.03 -10.48
N ILE A 83 -0.23 -12.90 -9.79
CA ILE A 83 0.98 -12.13 -9.52
C ILE A 83 1.43 -12.43 -8.08
N ALA A 84 2.68 -12.86 -7.92
CA ALA A 84 3.30 -12.93 -6.60
C ALA A 84 3.90 -11.56 -6.24
N HIS A 85 3.57 -11.03 -5.06
CA HIS A 85 4.14 -9.75 -4.60
C HIS A 85 5.67 -9.81 -4.45
N GLY A 86 6.19 -10.94 -3.97
CA GLY A 86 7.62 -11.20 -3.77
C GLY A 86 8.23 -10.58 -2.51
N ASP A 87 7.70 -9.47 -2.02
CA ASP A 87 8.22 -8.79 -0.82
C ASP A 87 7.11 -8.12 0.02
N VAL A 88 6.28 -8.91 0.70
CA VAL A 88 5.21 -8.36 1.54
C VAL A 88 5.81 -7.94 2.88
N ALA A 89 6.02 -6.63 3.06
CA ALA A 89 6.59 -6.05 4.27
C ALA A 89 5.98 -4.66 4.53
N ALA A 90 5.98 -4.20 5.80
CA ALA A 90 5.37 -2.92 6.18
C ALA A 90 5.92 -1.70 5.40
N ARG A 91 7.20 -1.73 5.00
CA ARG A 91 7.82 -0.69 4.15
C ARG A 91 7.23 -0.61 2.73
N ASN A 92 6.61 -1.69 2.26
CA ASN A 92 6.00 -1.79 0.93
C ASN A 92 4.47 -1.56 0.97
N VAL A 93 3.96 -1.16 2.13
CA VAL A 93 2.56 -0.76 2.32
C VAL A 93 2.57 0.76 2.45
N LEU A 94 2.08 1.44 1.42
CA LEU A 94 2.00 2.89 1.36
C LEU A 94 0.63 3.39 1.84
N ILE A 95 0.60 4.60 2.37
CA ILE A 95 -0.58 5.24 2.94
C ILE A 95 -0.89 6.52 2.15
N SER A 96 -2.12 6.60 1.66
CA SER A 96 -2.66 7.75 0.93
C SER A 96 -3.52 8.65 1.82
#